data_AF-A0A7V9LE04-F1
#
_entry.id   AF-A0A7V9LE04-F1
#
_cell.length_a   1.000
_cell.length_b   1.000
_cell.length_c   1.000
_cell.angle_alpha   90.00
_cell.angle_beta   90.00
_cell.angle_gamma   90.00
#
_symmetry.space_group_name_H-M   'P 1'
#
loop_
_entity.id
_entity.type
_entity.pdbx_description
1 polymer ?
#
loop_
_entity_poly.entity_id
_entity_poly.type
_entity_poly.pdbx_seq_one_letter_code
_entity_poly.pdbx_strand_id
1 'polypeptide(L)'
;MSKNTIDLTGRRVVEVARSLRLAEDRVREIEEATARLALGGAEQATAATQVRQALENISTNVDELATTSEELARTQTTVAANTQDLLTGLGAAASGLVEMTASVGGVRKDTETLAKASEGAAAMIEESARAVRGMTTNARDLATAGERLLSSSTETSNSIADVAARGQDTAATIEEVAATIEEMAAGSSRLAADARQVGERVSELASGFRGVTTALEQVTSDATENATAIEETSATAEELARSFRGVAELAAELEQSAAGSAASLTEVAASVEEVAQTADKNATVVDGNAAAIEQVARSAAATAQSAQELTVVAAQNTTATAQLEAAVRRISSVVDGSRTTAEHVASSARIGGITVGRTIEGLGKIRKTMAEGSGVMKDMGKRAEEIGDIVQTINVIADRTNLLSLNASIEAARAGDQGRGFAVIADEIRALAERAATAASDVAKLVR
;
A
#
# COMPACT_ATOMS: atom_id res chain seq x y z
N MET A 1 105.39 -73.77 127.65
CA MET A 1 105.08 -73.44 126.24
C MET A 1 103.82 -74.18 125.77
N SER A 2 102.61 -73.79 126.20
CA SER A 2 101.34 -74.41 125.71
C SER A 2 100.12 -73.49 125.92
N LYS A 3 100.25 -72.20 125.61
CA LYS A 3 99.13 -71.23 125.69
C LYS A 3 99.01 -70.31 124.46
N ASN A 4 99.91 -70.43 123.49
CA ASN A 4 99.96 -69.57 122.30
C ASN A 4 99.36 -70.21 121.03
N THR A 5 99.02 -71.50 121.08
CA THR A 5 98.56 -72.26 119.88
C THR A 5 97.03 -72.41 119.81
N ILE A 6 96.30 -72.17 120.91
CA ILE A 6 94.82 -72.29 120.95
C ILE A 6 94.13 -70.98 120.52
N ASP A 7 94.76 -69.82 120.73
CA ASP A 7 94.20 -68.52 120.31
C ASP A 7 94.30 -68.28 118.79
N LEU A 8 95.27 -68.92 118.11
CA LEU A 8 95.41 -68.81 116.65
C LEU A 8 94.34 -69.61 115.88
N THR A 9 93.89 -70.74 116.41
CA THR A 9 92.91 -71.62 115.73
C THR A 9 91.48 -71.06 115.83
N GLY A 10 91.12 -70.43 116.96
CA GLY A 10 89.82 -69.75 117.11
C GLY A 10 89.66 -68.55 116.17
N ARG A 11 90.73 -67.77 115.96
CA ARG A 11 90.72 -66.65 115.00
C ARG A 11 90.55 -67.11 113.56
N ARG A 12 91.22 -68.20 113.15
CA ARG A 12 91.09 -68.75 111.78
C ARG A 12 89.69 -69.30 111.47
N VAL A 13 88.98 -69.89 112.43
CA VAL A 13 87.60 -70.38 112.22
C VAL A 13 86.61 -69.22 112.06
N VAL A 14 86.76 -68.15 112.85
CA VAL A 14 85.93 -66.94 112.71
C VAL A 14 86.22 -66.21 111.39
N GLU A 15 87.48 -66.20 110.95
CA GLU A 15 87.90 -65.60 109.69
C GLU A 15 87.37 -66.38 108.48
N VAL A 16 87.40 -67.72 108.53
CA VAL A 16 86.80 -68.58 107.50
C VAL A 16 85.28 -68.45 107.45
N ALA A 17 84.59 -68.44 108.60
CA ALA A 17 83.14 -68.21 108.65
C ALA A 17 82.74 -66.83 108.12
N ARG A 18 83.56 -65.79 108.40
CA ARG A 18 83.37 -64.44 107.84
C ARG A 18 83.59 -64.43 106.33
N SER A 19 84.60 -65.14 105.82
CA SER A 19 84.88 -65.24 104.37
C SER A 19 83.78 -66.00 103.61
N LEU A 20 83.19 -67.03 104.20
CA LEU A 20 82.07 -67.78 103.60
C LEU A 20 80.79 -66.94 103.55
N ARG A 21 80.51 -66.16 104.59
CA ARG A 21 79.37 -65.22 104.59
C ARG A 21 79.53 -64.11 103.54
N LEU A 22 80.75 -63.59 103.39
CA LEU A 22 81.11 -62.62 102.34
C LEU A 22 81.01 -63.22 100.93
N ALA A 23 81.32 -64.51 100.77
CA ALA A 23 81.16 -65.21 99.50
C ALA A 23 79.68 -65.45 99.16
N GLU A 24 78.86 -65.78 100.15
CA GLU A 24 77.41 -65.97 100.01
C GLU A 24 76.71 -64.65 99.63
N ASP A 25 77.06 -63.54 100.27
CA ASP A 25 76.56 -62.21 99.91
C ASP A 25 76.99 -61.81 98.48
N ARG A 26 78.23 -62.14 98.07
CA ARG A 26 78.70 -61.90 96.69
C ARG A 26 77.99 -62.74 95.64
N VAL A 27 77.69 -64.00 95.94
CA VAL A 27 76.93 -64.86 95.01
C VAL A 27 75.51 -64.30 94.84
N ARG A 28 74.89 -63.82 95.93
CA ARG A 28 73.57 -63.18 95.86
C ARG A 28 73.59 -61.87 95.07
N GLU A 29 74.61 -61.03 95.24
CA GLU A 29 74.80 -59.83 94.42
C GLU A 29 74.97 -60.15 92.94
N ILE A 30 75.70 -61.23 92.61
CA ILE A 30 75.88 -61.66 91.21
C ILE A 30 74.57 -62.18 90.64
N GLU A 31 73.81 -63.01 91.36
CA GLU A 31 72.50 -63.50 90.92
C GLU A 31 71.52 -62.33 90.68
N GLU A 32 71.47 -61.36 91.60
CA GLU A 32 70.68 -60.13 91.44
C GLU A 32 71.15 -59.30 90.23
N ALA A 33 72.45 -59.21 89.97
CA ALA A 33 73.00 -58.52 88.80
C ALA A 33 72.68 -59.22 87.48
N THR A 34 72.77 -60.56 87.42
CA THR A 34 72.36 -61.33 86.24
C THR A 34 70.85 -61.27 85.98
N ALA A 35 70.02 -61.27 87.01
CA ALA A 35 68.58 -61.09 86.87
C ALA A 35 68.23 -59.68 86.33
N ARG A 36 68.94 -58.63 86.79
CA ARG A 36 68.80 -57.26 86.26
C ARG A 36 69.25 -57.14 84.81
N LEU A 37 70.34 -57.81 84.42
CA LEU A 37 70.82 -57.84 83.04
C LEU A 37 69.86 -58.57 82.10
N ALA A 38 69.26 -59.69 82.54
CA ALA A 38 68.25 -60.41 81.77
C ALA A 38 66.97 -59.58 81.59
N LEU A 39 66.53 -58.86 82.63
CA LEU A 39 65.41 -57.92 82.56
C LEU A 39 65.70 -56.74 81.61
N GLY A 40 66.91 -56.14 81.68
CA GLY A 40 67.30 -55.06 80.78
C GLY A 40 67.41 -55.49 79.31
N GLY A 41 67.84 -56.73 79.03
CA GLY A 41 67.82 -57.31 77.69
C GLY A 41 66.42 -57.55 77.14
N ALA A 42 65.48 -57.98 78.00
CA ALA A 42 64.07 -58.12 77.63
C ALA A 42 63.41 -56.75 77.39
N GLU A 43 63.70 -55.74 78.21
CA GLU A 43 63.21 -54.36 78.00
C GLU A 43 63.73 -53.76 76.69
N GLN A 44 65.01 -53.96 76.34
CA GLN A 44 65.56 -53.48 75.07
C GLN A 44 64.97 -54.19 73.85
N ALA A 45 64.74 -55.51 73.92
CA ALA A 45 64.07 -56.24 72.84
C ALA A 45 62.61 -55.78 72.66
N THR A 46 61.93 -55.47 73.77
CA THR A 46 60.57 -54.91 73.75
C THR A 46 60.57 -53.50 73.16
N ALA A 47 61.52 -52.65 73.55
CA ALA A 47 61.68 -51.29 73.00
C ALA A 47 62.02 -51.32 71.50
N ALA A 48 62.90 -52.22 71.04
CA ALA A 48 63.22 -52.37 69.63
C ALA A 48 62.00 -52.85 68.81
N THR A 49 61.16 -53.71 69.38
CA THR A 49 59.90 -54.15 68.76
C THR A 49 58.88 -53.02 68.71
N GLN A 50 58.77 -52.21 69.76
CA GLN A 50 57.92 -51.01 69.78
C GLN A 50 58.38 -49.95 68.77
N VAL A 51 59.68 -49.72 68.62
CA VAL A 51 60.23 -48.80 67.60
C VAL A 51 59.97 -49.32 66.19
N ARG A 52 60.12 -50.63 65.95
CA ARG A 52 59.79 -51.23 64.65
C ARG A 52 58.30 -51.07 64.33
N GLN A 53 57.42 -51.36 65.29
CA GLN A 53 55.98 -51.20 65.13
C GLN A 53 55.59 -49.71 64.92
N ALA A 54 56.25 -48.78 65.60
CA ALA A 54 56.06 -47.34 65.39
C ALA A 54 56.51 -46.91 63.99
N LEU A 55 57.63 -47.42 63.48
CA LEU A 55 58.10 -47.15 62.12
C LEU A 55 57.18 -47.75 61.05
N GLU A 56 56.63 -48.95 61.29
CA GLU A 56 55.66 -49.60 60.40
C GLU A 56 54.33 -48.84 60.37
N ASN A 57 53.87 -48.33 61.52
CA ASN A 57 52.73 -47.42 61.60
C ASN A 57 53.00 -46.08 60.89
N ILE A 58 54.19 -45.50 61.04
CA ILE A 58 54.58 -44.27 60.33
C ILE A 58 54.61 -44.50 58.82
N SER A 59 55.16 -45.62 58.36
CA SER A 59 55.16 -45.98 56.92
C SER A 59 53.74 -46.10 56.38
N THR A 60 52.86 -46.80 57.11
CA THR A 60 51.45 -46.95 56.74
C THR A 60 50.74 -45.59 56.67
N ASN A 61 50.97 -44.72 57.66
CA ASN A 61 50.41 -43.37 57.68
C ASN A 61 50.95 -42.50 56.53
N VAL A 62 52.21 -42.66 56.13
CA VAL A 62 52.80 -41.93 54.99
C VAL A 62 52.19 -42.41 53.67
N ASP A 63 51.94 -43.72 53.52
CA ASP A 63 51.26 -44.26 52.34
C ASP A 63 49.78 -43.83 52.28
N GLU A 64 49.09 -43.77 53.42
CA GLU A 64 47.74 -43.19 53.52
C GLU A 64 47.75 -41.68 53.21
N LEU A 65 48.76 -40.93 53.66
CA LEU A 65 48.88 -39.51 53.33
C LEU A 65 49.18 -39.28 51.85
N ALA A 66 49.99 -40.14 51.23
CA ALA A 66 50.29 -40.08 49.81
C ALA A 66 49.04 -40.36 48.96
N THR A 67 48.27 -41.39 49.30
CA THR A 67 47.02 -41.74 48.60
C THR A 67 45.96 -40.65 48.75
N THR A 68 45.77 -40.10 49.97
CA THR A 68 44.85 -38.98 50.19
C THR A 68 45.29 -37.70 49.48
N SER A 69 46.59 -37.42 49.40
CA SER A 69 47.11 -36.30 48.61
C SER A 69 46.87 -36.50 47.11
N GLU A 70 46.98 -37.73 46.61
CA GLU A 70 46.69 -38.03 45.20
C GLU A 70 45.20 -37.89 44.89
N GLU A 71 44.32 -38.32 45.79
CA GLU A 71 42.88 -38.15 45.68
C GLU A 71 42.46 -36.67 45.78
N LEU A 72 43.11 -35.89 46.65
CA LEU A 72 42.94 -34.43 46.73
C LEU A 72 43.40 -33.74 45.42
N ALA A 73 44.51 -34.17 44.83
CA ALA A 73 44.97 -33.63 43.55
C ALA A 73 43.98 -33.95 42.40
N ARG A 74 43.42 -35.17 42.38
CA ARG A 74 42.38 -35.55 41.40
C ARG A 74 41.10 -34.74 41.59
N THR A 75 40.64 -34.56 42.82
CA THR A 75 39.44 -33.75 43.11
C THR A 75 39.65 -32.27 42.77
N GLN A 76 40.81 -31.69 43.08
CA GLN A 76 41.16 -30.34 42.63
C GLN A 76 41.16 -30.21 41.11
N THR A 77 41.65 -31.21 40.40
CA THR A 77 41.62 -31.24 38.93
C THR A 77 40.19 -31.28 38.40
N THR A 78 39.31 -32.09 38.99
CA THR A 78 37.89 -32.16 38.63
C THR A 78 37.14 -30.85 38.94
N VAL A 79 37.41 -30.25 40.11
CA VAL A 79 36.80 -28.95 40.48
C VAL A 79 37.27 -27.85 39.54
N ALA A 80 38.56 -27.81 39.18
CA ALA A 80 39.08 -26.87 38.20
C ALA A 80 38.42 -27.06 36.82
N ALA A 81 38.27 -28.30 36.36
CA ALA A 81 37.57 -28.62 35.11
C ALA A 81 36.10 -28.16 35.14
N ASN A 82 35.37 -28.50 36.20
CA ASN A 82 33.97 -28.08 36.35
C ASN A 82 33.83 -26.54 36.42
N THR A 83 34.77 -25.86 37.06
CA THR A 83 34.79 -24.38 37.14
C THR A 83 35.06 -23.78 35.77
N GLN A 84 35.99 -24.37 35.00
CA GLN A 84 36.25 -23.99 33.62
C GLN A 84 35.00 -24.16 32.75
N ASP A 85 34.32 -25.29 32.85
CA ASP A 85 33.07 -25.56 32.12
C ASP A 85 31.97 -24.57 32.49
N LEU A 86 31.84 -24.23 33.78
CA LEU A 86 30.88 -23.23 34.27
C LEU A 86 31.18 -21.84 33.71
N LEU A 87 32.45 -21.42 33.72
CA LEU A 87 32.89 -20.14 33.14
C LEU A 87 32.63 -20.09 31.63
N THR A 88 32.85 -21.20 30.94
CA THR A 88 32.58 -21.33 29.50
C THR A 88 31.08 -21.24 29.21
N GLY A 89 30.25 -21.91 30.02
CA GLY A 89 28.79 -21.84 29.95
C GLY A 89 28.25 -20.43 30.25
N LEU A 90 28.80 -19.74 31.25
CA LEU A 90 28.47 -18.34 31.56
C LEU A 90 28.86 -17.40 30.41
N GLY A 91 30.03 -17.60 29.80
CA GLY A 91 30.45 -16.85 28.62
C GLY A 91 29.52 -17.03 27.42
N ALA A 92 29.08 -18.27 27.16
CA ALA A 92 28.10 -18.57 26.13
C ALA A 92 26.73 -17.93 26.42
N ALA A 93 26.26 -18.00 27.67
CA ALA A 93 25.01 -17.36 28.09
C ALA A 93 25.07 -15.83 27.97
N ALA A 94 26.18 -15.20 28.37
CA ALA A 94 26.39 -13.77 28.22
C ALA A 94 26.39 -13.35 26.74
N SER A 95 27.04 -14.12 25.87
CA SER A 95 27.05 -13.89 24.42
C SER A 95 25.63 -14.00 23.84
N GLY A 96 24.86 -15.01 24.25
CA GLY A 96 23.46 -15.17 23.86
C GLY A 96 22.56 -14.01 24.33
N LEU A 97 22.82 -13.44 25.52
CA LEU A 97 22.11 -12.24 26.00
C LEU A 97 22.45 -11.00 25.18
N VAL A 98 23.70 -10.85 24.72
CA VAL A 98 24.11 -9.75 23.83
C VAL A 98 23.41 -9.88 22.48
N GLU A 99 23.39 -11.07 21.88
CA GLU A 99 22.65 -11.32 20.63
C GLU A 99 21.16 -11.07 20.79
N MET A 100 20.56 -11.51 21.90
CA MET A 100 19.15 -11.27 22.17
C MET A 100 18.84 -9.78 22.32
N THR A 101 19.72 -9.02 22.98
CA THR A 101 19.58 -7.56 23.11
C THR A 101 19.67 -6.87 21.75
N ALA A 102 20.60 -7.30 20.90
CA ALA A 102 20.73 -6.80 19.53
C ALA A 102 19.48 -7.12 18.69
N SER A 103 18.95 -8.35 18.81
CA SER A 103 17.73 -8.79 18.13
C SER A 103 16.51 -7.99 18.57
N VAL A 104 16.33 -7.76 19.89
CA VAL A 104 15.26 -6.89 20.42
C VAL A 104 15.41 -5.44 19.92
N GLY A 105 16.64 -4.93 19.81
CA GLY A 105 16.92 -3.64 19.19
C GLY A 105 16.51 -3.58 17.72
N GLY A 106 16.79 -4.65 16.96
CA GLY A 106 16.35 -4.81 15.57
C GLY A 106 14.83 -4.80 15.43
N VAL A 107 14.13 -5.63 16.22
CA VAL A 107 12.66 -5.69 16.24
C VAL A 107 12.05 -4.34 16.58
N ARG A 108 12.62 -3.59 17.52
CA ARG A 108 12.14 -2.24 17.85
C ARG A 108 12.26 -1.30 16.65
N LYS A 109 13.42 -1.30 15.97
CA LYS A 109 13.66 -0.47 14.78
C LYS A 109 12.71 -0.83 13.63
N ASP A 110 12.46 -2.12 13.42
CA ASP A 110 11.52 -2.59 12.42
C ASP A 110 10.08 -2.17 12.76
N THR A 111 9.71 -2.20 14.04
CA THR A 111 8.41 -1.73 14.53
C THR A 111 8.23 -0.21 14.30
N GLU A 112 9.27 0.59 14.58
CA GLU A 112 9.25 2.04 14.30
C GLU A 112 9.15 2.33 12.79
N THR A 113 9.82 1.53 11.96
CA THR A 113 9.75 1.65 10.49
C THR A 113 8.36 1.28 9.98
N LEU A 114 7.77 0.20 10.51
CA LEU A 114 6.42 -0.24 10.19
C LEU A 114 5.37 0.79 10.59
N ALA A 115 5.52 1.44 11.76
CA ALA A 115 4.63 2.51 12.20
C ALA A 115 4.64 3.70 11.22
N LYS A 116 5.82 4.16 10.81
CA LYS A 116 5.96 5.22 9.80
C LYS A 116 5.36 4.83 8.45
N ALA A 117 5.58 3.59 8.02
CA ALA A 117 4.98 3.08 6.78
C ALA A 117 3.44 3.04 6.87
N SER A 118 2.89 2.67 8.04
CA SER A 118 1.45 2.67 8.28
C SER A 118 0.85 4.08 8.26
N GLU A 119 1.52 5.08 8.84
CA GLU A 119 1.10 6.48 8.76
C GLU A 119 1.11 6.99 7.31
N GLY A 120 2.17 6.67 6.55
CA GLY A 120 2.25 6.99 5.12
C GLY A 120 1.13 6.33 4.30
N ALA A 121 0.83 5.06 4.58
CA ALA A 121 -0.27 4.34 3.93
C ALA A 121 -1.64 4.98 4.26
N ALA A 122 -1.86 5.39 5.51
CA ALA A 122 -3.09 6.09 5.91
C ALA A 122 -3.26 7.43 5.17
N ALA A 123 -2.18 8.20 5.04
CA ALA A 123 -2.18 9.46 4.28
C ALA A 123 -2.52 9.24 2.80
N MET A 124 -1.93 8.22 2.15
CA MET A 124 -2.24 7.89 0.76
C MET A 124 -3.68 7.41 0.56
N ILE A 125 -4.24 6.67 1.52
CA ILE A 125 -5.65 6.27 1.50
C ILE A 125 -6.55 7.50 1.58
N GLU A 126 -6.22 8.46 2.44
CA GLU A 126 -6.98 9.71 2.56
C GLU A 126 -6.97 10.54 1.27
N GLU A 127 -5.79 10.66 0.64
CA GLU A 127 -5.61 11.33 -0.64
C GLU A 127 -6.40 10.63 -1.76
N SER A 128 -6.31 9.30 -1.83
CA SER A 128 -7.09 8.49 -2.76
C SER A 128 -8.60 8.68 -2.56
N ALA A 129 -9.06 8.73 -1.31
CA ALA A 129 -10.47 8.98 -1.00
C ALA A 129 -10.92 10.38 -1.42
N ARG A 130 -10.06 11.41 -1.31
CA ARG A 130 -10.35 12.75 -1.85
C ARG A 130 -10.40 12.74 -3.38
N ALA A 131 -9.45 12.07 -4.03
CA ALA A 131 -9.44 11.94 -5.49
C ALA A 131 -10.70 11.24 -6.01
N VAL A 132 -11.12 10.14 -5.38
CA VAL A 132 -12.36 9.42 -5.71
C VAL A 132 -13.58 10.33 -5.56
N ARG A 133 -13.70 11.11 -4.48
CA ARG A 133 -14.81 12.07 -4.32
C ARG A 133 -14.81 13.11 -5.45
N GLY A 134 -13.64 13.64 -5.82
CA GLY A 134 -13.51 14.56 -6.95
C GLY A 134 -13.95 13.95 -8.28
N MET A 135 -13.58 12.69 -8.54
CA MET A 135 -14.04 11.96 -9.73
C MET A 135 -15.55 11.76 -9.73
N THR A 136 -16.17 11.47 -8.59
CA THR A 136 -17.64 11.32 -8.50
C THR A 136 -18.37 12.63 -8.81
N THR A 137 -17.84 13.76 -8.34
CA THR A 137 -18.36 15.09 -8.69
C THR A 137 -18.24 15.34 -10.18
N ASN A 138 -17.06 15.13 -10.76
CA ASN A 138 -16.84 15.31 -12.20
C ASN A 138 -17.75 14.40 -13.05
N ALA A 139 -17.97 13.15 -12.61
CA ALA A 139 -18.89 12.23 -13.29
C ALA A 139 -20.33 12.73 -13.26
N ARG A 140 -20.76 13.35 -12.16
CA ARG A 140 -22.08 13.96 -12.03
C ARG A 140 -22.22 15.18 -12.95
N ASP A 141 -21.21 16.04 -13.00
CA ASP A 141 -21.20 17.21 -13.87
C ASP A 141 -21.22 16.81 -15.35
N LEU A 142 -20.48 15.77 -15.71
CA LEU A 142 -20.46 15.21 -17.06
C LEU A 142 -21.82 14.62 -17.44
N ALA A 143 -22.50 13.92 -16.52
CA ALA A 143 -23.85 13.41 -16.76
C ALA A 143 -24.85 14.55 -17.03
N THR A 144 -24.80 15.62 -16.23
CA THR A 144 -25.65 16.82 -16.45
C THR A 144 -25.32 17.52 -17.77
N ALA A 145 -24.04 17.61 -18.14
CA ALA A 145 -23.65 18.14 -19.45
C ALA A 145 -24.17 17.26 -20.61
N GLY A 146 -24.13 15.94 -20.44
CA GLY A 146 -24.69 14.98 -21.40
C GLY A 146 -26.20 15.14 -21.60
N GLU A 147 -26.96 15.31 -20.52
CA GLU A 147 -28.41 15.57 -20.59
C GLU A 147 -28.71 16.88 -21.33
N ARG A 148 -27.96 17.95 -21.08
CA ARG A 148 -28.10 19.24 -21.79
C ARG A 148 -27.80 19.11 -23.28
N LEU A 149 -26.73 18.38 -23.64
CA LEU A 149 -26.39 18.13 -25.04
C LEU A 149 -27.47 17.31 -25.75
N LEU A 150 -28.03 16.30 -25.10
CA LEU A 150 -29.11 15.50 -25.67
C LEU A 150 -30.36 16.34 -25.94
N SER A 151 -30.74 17.21 -25.01
CA SER A 151 -31.85 18.15 -25.18
C SER A 151 -31.60 19.11 -26.33
N SER A 152 -30.41 19.73 -26.39
CA SER A 152 -30.02 20.65 -27.47
C SER A 152 -29.96 19.95 -28.83
N SER A 153 -29.46 18.71 -28.88
CA SER A 153 -29.45 17.91 -30.11
C SER A 153 -30.86 17.61 -30.61
N THR A 154 -31.79 17.30 -29.70
CA THR A 154 -33.19 17.03 -30.05
C THR A 154 -33.87 18.28 -30.61
N GLU A 155 -33.66 19.43 -29.96
CA GLU A 155 -34.15 20.73 -30.45
C GLU A 155 -33.59 21.07 -31.84
N THR A 156 -32.29 20.86 -32.03
CA THR A 156 -31.64 21.09 -33.33
C THR A 156 -32.19 20.18 -34.42
N SER A 157 -32.43 18.89 -34.14
CA SER A 157 -33.08 17.98 -35.08
C SER A 157 -34.49 18.43 -35.47
N ASN A 158 -35.26 18.93 -34.52
CA ASN A 158 -36.60 19.47 -34.80
C ASN A 158 -36.52 20.74 -35.67
N SER A 159 -35.58 21.64 -35.41
CA SER A 159 -35.35 22.82 -36.27
C SER A 159 -34.91 22.43 -37.68
N ILE A 160 -34.05 21.42 -37.84
CA ILE A 160 -33.65 20.92 -39.16
C ILE A 160 -34.85 20.36 -39.91
N ALA A 161 -35.73 19.60 -39.24
CA ALA A 161 -36.95 19.07 -39.86
C ALA A 161 -37.90 20.19 -40.31
N ASP A 162 -38.08 21.24 -39.51
CA ASP A 162 -38.89 22.43 -39.86
C ASP A 162 -38.31 23.19 -41.06
N VAL A 163 -36.98 23.38 -41.10
CA VAL A 163 -36.30 24.00 -42.24
C VAL A 163 -36.43 23.16 -43.50
N ALA A 164 -36.31 21.83 -43.39
CA ALA A 164 -36.48 20.93 -44.53
C ALA A 164 -37.90 20.98 -45.10
N ALA A 165 -38.93 21.00 -44.23
CA ALA A 165 -40.33 21.14 -44.64
C ALA A 165 -40.57 22.47 -45.37
N ARG A 166 -40.10 23.60 -44.80
CA ARG A 166 -40.17 24.91 -45.47
C ARG A 166 -39.43 24.94 -46.80
N GLY A 167 -38.30 24.24 -46.90
CA GLY A 167 -37.55 24.09 -48.15
C GLY A 167 -38.35 23.38 -49.24
N GLN A 168 -39.12 22.35 -48.88
CA GLN A 168 -40.02 21.66 -49.81
C GLN A 168 -41.18 22.56 -50.27
N ASP A 169 -41.81 23.29 -49.34
CA ASP A 169 -42.88 24.25 -49.69
C ASP A 169 -42.36 25.34 -50.63
N THR A 170 -41.17 25.87 -50.35
CA THR A 170 -40.54 26.89 -51.19
C THR A 170 -40.23 26.33 -52.59
N ALA A 171 -39.71 25.11 -52.68
CA ALA A 171 -39.46 24.46 -53.97
C ALA A 171 -40.76 24.30 -54.80
N ALA A 172 -41.86 23.90 -54.17
CA ALA A 172 -43.16 23.80 -54.82
C ALA A 172 -43.65 25.16 -55.34
N THR A 173 -43.49 26.24 -54.55
CA THR A 173 -43.84 27.60 -55.02
C THR A 173 -42.97 28.08 -56.18
N ILE A 174 -41.70 27.66 -56.25
CA ILE A 174 -40.81 27.99 -57.37
C ILE A 174 -41.25 27.26 -58.65
N GLU A 175 -41.67 25.99 -58.55
CA GLU A 175 -42.23 25.25 -59.69
C GLU A 175 -43.50 25.92 -60.22
N GLU A 176 -44.39 26.38 -59.33
CA GLU A 176 -45.61 27.11 -59.71
C GLU A 176 -45.28 28.42 -60.42
N VAL A 177 -44.35 29.22 -59.87
CA VAL A 177 -43.92 30.48 -60.49
C VAL A 177 -43.28 30.22 -61.86
N ALA A 178 -42.44 29.19 -62.00
CA ALA A 178 -41.83 28.83 -63.28
C ALA A 178 -42.89 28.50 -64.35
N ALA A 179 -43.94 27.74 -63.97
CA ALA A 179 -45.06 27.44 -64.88
C ALA A 179 -45.81 28.70 -65.31
N THR A 180 -46.05 29.65 -64.39
CA THR A 180 -46.71 30.93 -64.75
C THR A 180 -45.87 31.79 -65.69
N ILE A 181 -44.54 31.75 -65.54
CA ILE A 181 -43.61 32.46 -66.44
C ILE A 181 -43.66 31.88 -67.85
N GLU A 182 -43.71 30.54 -67.99
CA GLU A 182 -43.87 29.90 -69.31
C GLU A 182 -45.19 30.29 -69.97
N GLU A 183 -46.29 30.33 -69.20
CA GLU A 183 -47.61 30.71 -69.71
C GLU A 183 -47.64 32.19 -70.13
N MET A 184 -47.01 33.07 -69.35
CA MET A 184 -46.85 34.49 -69.68
C MET A 184 -46.00 34.72 -70.93
N ALA A 185 -44.90 33.98 -71.10
CA ALA A 185 -44.06 34.06 -72.28
C ALA A 185 -44.84 33.65 -73.55
N ALA A 186 -45.64 32.58 -73.46
CA ALA A 186 -46.54 32.17 -74.53
C ALA A 186 -47.65 33.20 -74.80
N GLY A 187 -48.16 33.87 -73.77
CA GLY A 187 -49.10 34.98 -73.89
C GLY A 187 -48.51 36.18 -74.63
N SER A 188 -47.29 36.60 -74.26
CA SER A 188 -46.58 37.71 -74.90
C SER A 188 -46.32 37.46 -76.38
N SER A 189 -45.91 36.23 -76.75
CA SER A 189 -45.73 35.86 -78.16
C SER A 189 -47.01 35.89 -78.97
N ARG A 190 -48.16 35.49 -78.39
CA ARG A 190 -49.47 35.59 -79.05
C ARG A 190 -49.88 37.05 -79.24
N LEU A 191 -49.73 37.87 -78.21
CA LEU A 191 -50.06 39.28 -78.26
C LEU A 191 -49.23 40.04 -79.31
N ALA A 192 -47.94 39.71 -79.44
CA ALA A 192 -47.07 40.27 -80.47
C ALA A 192 -47.51 39.87 -81.89
N ALA A 193 -48.10 38.68 -82.08
CA ALA A 193 -48.64 38.24 -83.37
C ALA A 193 -49.96 38.98 -83.70
N ASP A 194 -50.85 39.12 -82.73
CA ASP A 194 -52.11 39.86 -82.87
C ASP A 194 -51.86 41.33 -83.21
N ALA A 195 -50.88 41.96 -82.56
CA ALA A 195 -50.49 43.35 -82.84
C ALA A 195 -50.00 43.55 -84.29
N ARG A 196 -49.25 42.59 -84.85
CA ARG A 196 -48.84 42.64 -86.26
C ARG A 196 -50.04 42.51 -87.20
N GLN A 197 -50.96 41.60 -86.90
CA GLN A 197 -52.18 41.39 -87.71
C GLN A 197 -53.09 42.63 -87.72
N VAL A 198 -53.22 43.31 -86.57
CA VAL A 198 -53.95 44.59 -86.49
C VAL A 198 -53.27 45.66 -87.35
N GLY A 199 -51.93 45.75 -87.31
CA GLY A 199 -51.17 46.67 -88.16
C GLY A 199 -51.41 46.45 -89.67
N GLU A 200 -51.46 45.19 -90.11
CA GLU A 200 -51.81 44.83 -91.49
C GLU A 200 -53.23 45.29 -91.86
N ARG A 201 -54.22 45.03 -90.99
CA ARG A 201 -55.61 45.45 -91.21
C ARG A 201 -55.77 46.97 -91.28
N VAL A 202 -55.05 47.72 -90.44
CA VAL A 202 -55.07 49.19 -90.47
C VAL A 202 -54.50 49.72 -91.79
N SER A 203 -53.43 49.10 -92.30
CA SER A 203 -52.86 49.46 -93.61
C SER A 203 -53.82 49.17 -94.76
N GLU A 204 -54.54 48.05 -94.69
CA GLU A 204 -55.54 47.64 -95.68
C GLU A 204 -56.74 48.60 -95.69
N LEU A 205 -57.21 48.99 -94.51
CA LEU A 205 -58.29 49.97 -94.32
C LEU A 205 -57.91 51.35 -94.88
N ALA A 206 -56.69 51.82 -94.62
CA ALA A 206 -56.16 53.08 -95.16
C ALA A 206 -56.10 53.08 -96.69
N SER A 207 -55.83 51.93 -97.32
CA SER A 207 -55.92 51.74 -98.77
C SER A 207 -57.37 51.81 -99.26
N GLY A 208 -58.30 51.15 -98.57
CA GLY A 208 -59.73 51.17 -98.89
C GLY A 208 -60.31 52.59 -98.87
N PHE A 209 -59.93 53.42 -97.89
CA PHE A 209 -60.38 54.81 -97.81
C PHE A 209 -59.94 55.67 -99.00
N ARG A 210 -58.74 55.45 -99.57
CA ARG A 210 -58.29 56.14 -100.80
C ARG A 210 -59.13 55.74 -102.02
N GLY A 211 -59.55 54.47 -102.07
CA GLY A 211 -60.47 53.98 -103.10
C GLY A 211 -61.85 54.64 -103.02
N VAL A 212 -62.37 54.82 -101.80
CA VAL A 212 -63.64 55.53 -101.57
C VAL A 212 -63.54 57.00 -101.96
N THR A 213 -62.40 57.67 -101.71
CA THR A 213 -62.20 59.07 -102.13
C THR A 213 -62.22 59.21 -103.66
N THR A 214 -61.59 58.28 -104.37
CA THR A 214 -61.58 58.24 -105.84
C THR A 214 -62.98 57.96 -106.41
N ALA A 215 -63.75 57.07 -105.77
CA ALA A 215 -65.13 56.79 -106.16
C ALA A 215 -66.04 58.01 -105.95
N LEU A 216 -65.81 58.79 -104.89
CA LEU A 216 -66.56 60.03 -104.61
C LEU A 216 -66.27 61.13 -105.63
N GLU A 217 -65.05 61.23 -106.13
CA GLU A 217 -64.67 62.14 -107.24
C GLU A 217 -65.36 61.75 -108.56
N GLN A 218 -65.56 60.46 -108.80
CA GLN A 218 -66.25 59.95 -109.98
C GLN A 218 -67.77 60.19 -109.91
N VAL A 219 -68.37 59.98 -108.74
CA VAL A 219 -69.79 60.30 -108.48
C VAL A 219 -70.07 61.80 -108.65
N THR A 220 -69.11 62.67 -108.27
CA THR A 220 -69.24 64.12 -108.48
C THR A 220 -69.16 64.50 -109.95
N SER A 221 -68.38 63.79 -110.76
CA SER A 221 -68.32 63.95 -112.22
C SER A 221 -69.63 63.48 -112.91
N ASP A 222 -70.17 62.33 -112.51
CA ASP A 222 -71.41 61.76 -113.06
C ASP A 222 -72.63 62.63 -112.71
N ALA A 223 -72.62 63.27 -111.54
CA ALA A 223 -73.66 64.21 -111.12
C ALA A 223 -73.73 65.48 -112.00
N THR A 224 -72.61 65.92 -112.58
CA THR A 224 -72.55 67.07 -113.50
C THR A 224 -73.17 66.78 -114.87
N GLU A 225 -73.15 65.54 -115.34
CA GLU A 225 -73.72 65.12 -116.63
C GLU A 225 -75.25 64.95 -116.56
N ASN A 226 -75.76 64.44 -115.43
CA ASN A 226 -77.21 64.33 -115.17
C ASN A 226 -77.92 65.69 -115.02
N ALA A 227 -77.18 66.76 -114.70
CA ALA A 227 -77.74 68.10 -114.48
C ALA A 227 -78.28 68.78 -115.75
N THR A 228 -77.93 68.28 -116.95
CA THR A 228 -78.48 68.81 -118.21
C THR A 228 -79.84 68.26 -118.63
N ALA A 229 -80.38 67.25 -117.93
CA ALA A 229 -81.55 66.49 -118.41
C ALA A 229 -82.88 66.70 -117.64
N ILE A 230 -82.95 67.52 -116.58
CA ILE A 230 -84.08 67.46 -115.63
C ILE A 230 -84.74 68.83 -115.46
N GLU A 231 -85.69 69.13 -116.36
CA GLU A 231 -86.85 70.00 -116.11
C GLU A 231 -87.98 69.27 -115.33
N GLU A 232 -87.75 68.04 -114.86
CA GLU A 232 -88.67 67.30 -113.95
C GLU A 232 -88.45 67.66 -112.44
N THR A 233 -87.99 68.88 -112.18
CA THR A 233 -87.25 69.34 -110.99
C THR A 233 -88.10 69.82 -109.79
N SER A 234 -89.25 69.18 -109.51
CA SER A 234 -90.04 69.54 -108.29
C SER A 234 -90.05 68.45 -107.21
N ALA A 235 -89.79 67.19 -107.56
CA ALA A 235 -89.80 66.08 -106.59
C ALA A 235 -88.41 65.83 -105.95
N THR A 236 -87.32 66.22 -106.62
CA THR A 236 -85.93 65.89 -106.25
C THR A 236 -85.32 66.81 -105.18
N ALA A 237 -85.83 68.02 -105.01
CA ALA A 237 -85.31 68.98 -104.03
C ALA A 237 -85.51 68.53 -102.57
N GLU A 238 -86.61 67.82 -102.28
CA GLU A 238 -86.84 67.27 -100.94
C GLU A 238 -85.99 66.03 -100.64
N GLU A 239 -85.69 65.23 -101.66
CA GLU A 239 -84.90 64.00 -101.52
C GLU A 239 -83.39 64.32 -101.35
N LEU A 240 -82.88 65.31 -102.08
CA LEU A 240 -81.52 65.84 -101.90
C LEU A 240 -81.32 66.50 -100.52
N ALA A 241 -82.30 67.26 -100.03
CA ALA A 241 -82.23 67.85 -98.69
C ALA A 241 -82.25 66.80 -97.57
N ARG A 242 -82.88 65.63 -97.79
CA ARG A 242 -82.82 64.49 -96.86
C ARG A 242 -81.47 63.76 -96.96
N SER A 243 -80.95 63.54 -98.17
CA SER A 243 -79.66 62.89 -98.40
C SER A 243 -78.47 63.70 -97.86
N PHE A 244 -78.43 65.02 -98.06
CA PHE A 244 -77.37 65.88 -97.50
C PHE A 244 -77.42 65.93 -95.97
N ARG A 245 -78.60 65.83 -95.35
CA ARG A 245 -78.69 65.67 -93.89
C ARG A 245 -78.13 64.32 -93.44
N GLY A 246 -78.45 63.23 -94.14
CA GLY A 246 -77.91 61.90 -93.83
C GLY A 246 -76.39 61.81 -93.99
N VAL A 247 -75.82 62.44 -95.01
CA VAL A 247 -74.36 62.52 -95.20
C VAL A 247 -73.70 63.37 -94.12
N ALA A 248 -74.33 64.47 -93.71
CA ALA A 248 -73.83 65.30 -92.60
C ALA A 248 -73.90 64.55 -91.25
N GLU A 249 -74.96 63.77 -91.00
CA GLU A 249 -75.06 62.89 -89.83
C GLU A 249 -73.98 61.81 -89.84
N LEU A 250 -73.76 61.12 -90.98
CA LEU A 250 -72.68 60.13 -91.13
C LEU A 250 -71.28 60.74 -90.94
N ALA A 251 -71.04 61.96 -91.43
CA ALA A 251 -69.77 62.65 -91.24
C ALA A 251 -69.54 63.00 -89.76
N ALA A 252 -70.59 63.43 -89.04
CA ALA A 252 -70.53 63.70 -87.61
C ALA A 252 -70.31 62.42 -86.79
N GLU A 253 -70.96 61.30 -87.16
CA GLU A 253 -70.72 59.98 -86.55
C GLU A 253 -69.27 59.50 -86.77
N LEU A 254 -68.72 59.73 -87.96
CA LEU A 254 -67.34 59.36 -88.28
C LEU A 254 -66.32 60.22 -87.51
N GLU A 255 -66.58 61.53 -87.39
CA GLU A 255 -65.76 62.45 -86.60
C GLU A 255 -65.74 62.03 -85.11
N GLN A 256 -66.92 61.68 -84.58
CA GLN A 256 -67.05 61.16 -83.21
C GLN A 256 -66.30 59.82 -83.02
N SER A 257 -66.39 58.91 -83.99
CA SER A 257 -65.69 57.62 -83.96
C SER A 257 -64.16 57.76 -84.07
N ALA A 258 -63.68 58.67 -84.92
CA ALA A 258 -62.27 59.00 -85.05
C ALA A 258 -61.71 59.63 -83.76
N ALA A 259 -62.46 60.53 -83.12
CA ALA A 259 -62.11 61.09 -81.81
C ALA A 259 -62.04 60.00 -80.72
N GLY A 260 -63.00 59.07 -80.69
CA GLY A 260 -62.99 57.92 -79.77
C GLY A 260 -61.81 56.96 -80.00
N SER A 261 -61.43 56.74 -81.25
CA SER A 261 -60.28 55.92 -81.62
C SER A 261 -58.95 56.57 -81.22
N ALA A 262 -58.83 57.89 -81.38
CA ALA A 262 -57.64 58.65 -80.96
C ALA A 262 -57.47 58.63 -79.42
N ALA A 263 -58.57 58.75 -78.67
CA ALA A 263 -58.54 58.62 -77.21
C ALA A 263 -58.06 57.22 -76.79
N SER A 264 -58.60 56.17 -77.42
CA SER A 264 -58.20 54.77 -77.15
C SER A 264 -56.73 54.50 -77.49
N LEU A 265 -56.20 55.07 -78.57
CA LEU A 265 -54.77 54.96 -78.92
C LEU A 265 -53.85 55.62 -77.89
N THR A 266 -54.30 56.73 -77.28
CA THR A 266 -53.54 57.42 -76.24
C THR A 266 -53.49 56.58 -74.95
N GLU A 267 -54.60 55.92 -74.61
CA GLU A 267 -54.68 54.99 -73.48
C GLU A 267 -53.79 53.75 -73.71
N VAL A 268 -53.82 53.17 -74.91
CA VAL A 268 -52.94 52.05 -75.28
C VAL A 268 -51.47 52.43 -75.20
N ALA A 269 -51.09 53.63 -75.67
CA ALA A 269 -49.71 54.12 -75.57
C ALA A 269 -49.26 54.25 -74.11
N ALA A 270 -50.14 54.75 -73.22
CA ALA A 270 -49.85 54.83 -71.79
C ALA A 270 -49.68 53.44 -71.15
N SER A 271 -50.52 52.46 -71.49
CA SER A 271 -50.33 51.08 -71.00
C SER A 271 -49.06 50.43 -71.53
N VAL A 272 -48.63 50.69 -72.76
CA VAL A 272 -47.36 50.18 -73.30
C VAL A 272 -46.17 50.75 -72.53
N GLU A 273 -46.21 52.03 -72.18
CA GLU A 273 -45.17 52.69 -71.35
C GLU A 273 -45.11 52.06 -69.94
N GLU A 274 -46.26 51.80 -69.33
CA GLU A 274 -46.37 51.15 -68.01
C GLU A 274 -45.84 49.70 -68.04
N VAL A 275 -46.16 48.95 -69.10
CA VAL A 275 -45.63 47.59 -69.31
C VAL A 275 -44.12 47.62 -69.49
N ALA A 276 -43.58 48.59 -70.25
CA ALA A 276 -42.13 48.73 -70.44
C ALA A 276 -41.41 49.04 -69.11
N GLN A 277 -41.94 49.94 -68.29
CA GLN A 277 -41.41 50.19 -66.93
C GLN A 277 -41.47 48.95 -66.04
N THR A 278 -42.56 48.20 -66.12
CA THR A 278 -42.74 46.98 -65.32
C THR A 278 -41.74 45.90 -65.75
N ALA A 279 -41.47 45.76 -67.05
CA ALA A 279 -40.46 44.85 -67.58
C ALA A 279 -39.05 45.20 -67.06
N ASP A 280 -38.70 46.49 -67.00
CA ASP A 280 -37.40 46.96 -66.51
C ASP A 280 -37.23 46.71 -65.00
N LYS A 281 -38.29 46.95 -64.21
CA LYS A 281 -38.33 46.55 -62.80
C LYS A 281 -38.15 45.04 -62.62
N ASN A 282 -38.85 44.23 -63.43
CA ASN A 282 -38.74 42.78 -63.35
C ASN A 282 -37.32 42.30 -63.69
N ALA A 283 -36.65 42.90 -64.69
CA ALA A 283 -35.26 42.58 -65.00
C ALA A 283 -34.34 42.82 -63.80
N THR A 284 -34.51 43.93 -63.10
CA THR A 284 -33.74 44.24 -61.88
C THR A 284 -33.99 43.22 -60.75
N VAL A 285 -35.24 42.78 -60.59
CA VAL A 285 -35.60 41.74 -59.59
C VAL A 285 -34.97 40.40 -59.96
N VAL A 286 -34.95 40.03 -61.24
CA VAL A 286 -34.32 38.79 -61.72
C VAL A 286 -32.82 38.78 -61.42
N ASP A 287 -32.11 39.88 -61.66
CA ASP A 287 -30.69 40.00 -61.32
C ASP A 287 -30.45 39.87 -59.80
N GLY A 288 -31.31 40.47 -58.98
CA GLY A 288 -31.26 40.33 -57.51
C GLY A 288 -31.49 38.88 -57.06
N ASN A 289 -32.44 38.19 -57.67
CA ASN A 289 -32.71 36.79 -57.40
C ASN A 289 -31.54 35.89 -57.82
N ALA A 290 -30.90 36.14 -58.96
CA ALA A 290 -29.72 35.39 -59.40
C ALA A 290 -28.57 35.51 -58.39
N ALA A 291 -28.32 36.72 -57.87
CA ALA A 291 -27.31 36.94 -56.83
C ALA A 291 -27.65 36.22 -55.51
N ALA A 292 -28.93 36.22 -55.11
CA ALA A 292 -29.39 35.50 -53.93
C ALA A 292 -29.20 33.98 -54.09
N ILE A 293 -29.49 33.43 -55.26
CA ILE A 293 -29.28 32.01 -55.58
C ILE A 293 -27.79 31.64 -55.48
N GLU A 294 -26.87 32.45 -56.01
CA GLU A 294 -25.43 32.20 -55.86
C GLU A 294 -24.98 32.22 -54.39
N GLN A 295 -25.55 33.11 -53.58
CA GLN A 295 -25.26 33.15 -52.14
C GLN A 295 -25.78 31.89 -51.43
N VAL A 296 -26.99 31.44 -51.75
CA VAL A 296 -27.56 30.20 -51.21
C VAL A 296 -26.70 28.99 -51.61
N ALA A 297 -26.25 28.91 -52.86
CA ALA A 297 -25.39 27.83 -53.34
C ALA A 297 -24.05 27.77 -52.56
N ARG A 298 -23.43 28.93 -52.30
CA ARG A 298 -22.21 29.02 -51.48
C ARG A 298 -22.46 28.58 -50.04
N SER A 299 -23.56 29.01 -49.42
CA SER A 299 -23.92 28.58 -48.06
C SER A 299 -24.22 27.08 -47.97
N ALA A 300 -24.87 26.51 -48.99
CA ALA A 300 -25.13 25.07 -49.06
C ALA A 300 -23.82 24.26 -49.16
N ALA A 301 -22.85 24.73 -49.96
CA ALA A 301 -21.54 24.11 -50.06
C ALA A 301 -20.77 24.16 -48.73
N ALA A 302 -20.78 25.31 -48.05
CA ALA A 302 -20.16 25.45 -46.72
C ALA A 302 -20.81 24.52 -45.69
N THR A 303 -22.14 24.41 -45.71
CA THR A 303 -22.90 23.52 -44.81
C THR A 303 -22.55 22.04 -45.09
N ALA A 304 -22.43 21.65 -46.36
CA ALA A 304 -22.02 20.29 -46.72
C ALA A 304 -20.61 19.96 -46.22
N GLN A 305 -19.67 20.90 -46.34
CA GLN A 305 -18.32 20.74 -45.79
C GLN A 305 -18.35 20.57 -44.26
N SER A 306 -19.09 21.42 -43.54
CA SER A 306 -19.23 21.32 -42.09
C SER A 306 -19.86 19.98 -41.66
N ALA A 307 -20.84 19.46 -42.41
CA ALA A 307 -21.42 18.14 -42.15
C ALA A 307 -20.39 17.00 -42.32
N GLN A 308 -19.49 17.12 -43.31
CA GLN A 308 -18.40 16.18 -43.52
C GLN A 308 -17.43 16.17 -42.33
N GLU A 309 -17.03 17.35 -41.86
CA GLU A 309 -16.16 17.51 -40.68
C GLU A 309 -16.82 16.95 -39.42
N LEU A 310 -18.12 17.22 -39.23
CA LEU A 310 -18.89 16.68 -38.11
C LEU A 310 -18.89 15.15 -38.09
N THR A 311 -18.98 14.52 -39.26
CA THR A 311 -18.96 13.06 -39.41
C THR A 311 -17.60 12.47 -38.97
N VAL A 312 -16.50 13.14 -39.31
CA VAL A 312 -15.15 12.75 -38.88
C VAL A 312 -15.00 12.86 -37.36
N VAL A 313 -15.46 13.97 -36.78
CA VAL A 313 -15.43 14.18 -35.32
C VAL A 313 -16.31 13.15 -34.61
N ALA A 314 -17.48 12.83 -35.14
CA ALA A 314 -18.36 11.81 -34.58
C ALA A 314 -17.68 10.43 -34.54
N ALA A 315 -17.00 10.03 -35.62
CA ALA A 315 -16.25 8.77 -35.68
C ALA A 315 -15.08 8.72 -34.68
N GLN A 316 -14.36 9.83 -34.51
CA GLN A 316 -13.33 9.97 -33.48
C GLN A 316 -13.93 9.82 -32.08
N ASN A 317 -15.10 10.42 -31.83
CA ASN A 317 -15.78 10.36 -30.54
C ASN A 317 -16.27 8.94 -30.20
N THR A 318 -16.76 8.17 -31.19
CA THR A 318 -17.08 6.74 -31.02
C THR A 318 -15.85 5.95 -30.61
N THR A 319 -14.70 6.22 -31.24
CA THR A 319 -13.42 5.55 -30.91
C THR A 319 -12.98 5.87 -29.49
N ALA A 320 -13.06 7.15 -29.07
CA ALA A 320 -12.74 7.58 -27.71
C ALA A 320 -13.66 6.92 -26.67
N THR A 321 -14.95 6.81 -26.96
CA THR A 321 -15.93 6.12 -26.10
C THR A 321 -15.56 4.64 -25.92
N ALA A 322 -15.18 3.94 -27.00
CA ALA A 322 -14.74 2.54 -26.90
C ALA A 322 -13.46 2.37 -26.05
N GLN A 323 -12.53 3.32 -26.14
CA GLN A 323 -11.33 3.34 -25.30
C GLN A 323 -11.66 3.57 -23.82
N LEU A 324 -12.62 4.48 -23.53
CA LEU A 324 -13.09 4.72 -22.17
C LEU A 324 -13.75 3.48 -21.57
N GLU A 325 -14.59 2.76 -22.31
CA GLU A 325 -15.18 1.50 -21.84
C GLU A 325 -14.11 0.47 -21.47
N ALA A 326 -13.07 0.33 -22.30
CA ALA A 326 -11.96 -0.56 -22.01
C ALA A 326 -11.18 -0.14 -20.76
N ALA A 327 -10.97 1.16 -20.56
CA ALA A 327 -10.33 1.71 -19.37
C ALA A 327 -11.15 1.44 -18.10
N VAL A 328 -12.47 1.64 -18.15
CA VAL A 328 -13.39 1.35 -17.05
C VAL A 328 -13.32 -0.13 -16.64
N ARG A 329 -13.35 -1.06 -17.62
CA ARG A 329 -13.22 -2.50 -17.33
C ARG A 329 -11.88 -2.83 -16.66
N ARG A 330 -10.78 -2.21 -17.11
CA ARG A 330 -9.45 -2.37 -16.48
C ARG A 330 -9.46 -1.88 -15.03
N ILE A 331 -10.03 -0.70 -14.79
CA ILE A 331 -10.13 -0.13 -13.44
C ILE A 331 -10.92 -1.06 -12.54
N SER A 332 -12.07 -1.58 -12.99
CA SER A 332 -12.86 -2.54 -12.21
C SER A 332 -12.06 -3.79 -11.84
N SER A 333 -11.26 -4.34 -12.76
CA SER A 333 -10.39 -5.48 -12.49
C SER A 333 -9.30 -5.17 -11.46
N VAL A 334 -8.68 -3.99 -11.54
CA VAL A 334 -7.67 -3.54 -10.57
C VAL A 334 -8.27 -3.33 -9.18
N VAL A 335 -9.49 -2.79 -9.11
CA VAL A 335 -10.23 -2.61 -7.85
C VAL A 335 -10.50 -3.97 -7.19
N ASP A 336 -10.97 -4.96 -7.94
CA ASP A 336 -11.27 -6.28 -7.37
C ASP A 336 -9.98 -7.01 -6.93
N GLY A 337 -8.90 -6.93 -7.72
CA GLY A 337 -7.59 -7.46 -7.32
C GLY A 337 -7.00 -6.77 -6.08
N SER A 338 -7.21 -5.46 -5.94
CA SER A 338 -6.82 -4.71 -4.74
C SER A 338 -7.63 -5.16 -3.52
N ARG A 339 -8.93 -5.42 -3.67
CA ARG A 339 -9.79 -5.92 -2.60
C ARG A 339 -9.31 -7.28 -2.09
N THR A 340 -9.03 -8.22 -2.99
CA THR A 340 -8.47 -9.53 -2.62
C THR A 340 -7.12 -9.41 -1.91
N THR A 341 -6.24 -8.51 -2.39
CA THR A 341 -4.95 -8.27 -1.75
C THR A 341 -5.12 -7.69 -0.34
N ALA A 342 -6.02 -6.74 -0.15
CA ALA A 342 -6.32 -6.16 1.16
C ALA A 342 -6.86 -7.22 2.15
N GLU A 343 -7.72 -8.13 1.68
CA GLU A 343 -8.21 -9.26 2.48
C GLU A 343 -7.06 -10.19 2.92
N HIS A 344 -6.11 -10.48 2.02
CA HIS A 344 -4.92 -11.27 2.34
C HIS A 344 -4.00 -10.58 3.36
N VAL A 345 -3.77 -9.27 3.21
CA VAL A 345 -2.97 -8.48 4.17
C VAL A 345 -3.63 -8.47 5.54
N ALA A 346 -4.94 -8.22 5.62
CA ALA A 346 -5.68 -8.22 6.87
C ALA A 346 -5.65 -9.59 7.56
N SER A 347 -5.76 -10.68 6.79
CA SER A 347 -5.62 -12.04 7.30
C SER A 347 -4.22 -12.30 7.85
N SER A 348 -3.19 -11.95 7.09
CA SER A 348 -1.78 -12.13 7.47
C SER A 348 -1.43 -11.33 8.73
N ALA A 349 -1.92 -10.09 8.84
CA ALA A 349 -1.76 -9.25 10.02
C ALA A 349 -2.40 -9.88 11.27
N ARG A 350 -3.60 -10.47 11.13
CA ARG A 350 -4.26 -11.23 12.22
C ARG A 350 -3.43 -12.41 12.68
N ILE A 351 -2.93 -13.21 11.74
CA ILE A 351 -2.07 -14.38 12.05
C ILE A 351 -0.78 -13.92 12.74
N GLY A 352 -0.15 -12.87 12.21
CA GLY A 352 1.03 -12.25 12.81
C GLY A 352 0.78 -11.79 14.25
N GLY A 353 -0.35 -11.13 14.50
CA GLY A 353 -0.77 -10.71 15.84
C GLY A 353 -0.94 -11.87 16.82
N ILE A 354 -1.54 -12.98 16.39
CA ILE A 354 -1.67 -14.20 17.21
C ILE A 354 -0.28 -14.77 17.55
N THR A 355 0.62 -14.84 16.57
CA THR A 355 1.99 -15.36 16.77
C THR A 355 2.77 -14.49 17.76
N VAL A 356 2.73 -13.17 17.61
CA VAL A 356 3.36 -12.24 18.56
C VAL A 356 2.77 -12.40 19.96
N GLY A 357 1.45 -12.53 20.08
CA GLY A 357 0.78 -12.78 21.36
C GLY A 357 1.29 -14.04 22.06
N ARG A 358 1.46 -15.14 21.32
CA ARG A 358 2.05 -16.39 21.85
C ARG A 358 3.50 -16.21 22.29
N THR A 359 4.30 -15.46 21.53
CA THR A 359 5.69 -15.17 21.90
C THR A 359 5.77 -14.38 23.20
N ILE A 360 4.92 -13.37 23.39
CA ILE A 360 4.84 -12.59 24.63
C ILE A 360 4.47 -13.49 25.82
N GLU A 361 3.48 -14.38 25.65
CA GLU A 361 3.12 -15.34 26.70
C GLU A 361 4.31 -16.27 27.05
N GLY A 362 5.02 -16.76 26.04
CA GLY A 362 6.22 -17.59 26.21
C GLY A 362 7.33 -16.86 26.99
N LEU A 363 7.62 -15.60 26.63
CA LEU A 363 8.58 -14.76 27.36
C LEU A 363 8.13 -14.49 28.81
N GLY A 364 6.82 -14.35 29.04
CA GLY A 364 6.25 -14.25 30.38
C GLY A 364 6.55 -15.48 31.24
N LYS A 365 6.41 -16.69 30.67
CA LYS A 365 6.77 -17.95 31.35
C LYS A 365 8.26 -18.03 31.65
N ILE A 366 9.12 -17.70 30.69
CA ILE A 366 10.58 -17.68 30.88
C ILE A 366 10.96 -16.72 32.01
N ARG A 367 10.41 -15.50 32.02
CA ARG A 367 10.66 -14.52 33.09
C ARG A 367 10.27 -15.06 34.46
N LYS A 368 9.13 -15.75 34.57
CA LYS A 368 8.68 -16.36 35.82
C LYS A 368 9.64 -17.45 36.30
N THR A 369 10.01 -18.38 35.43
CA THR A 369 10.96 -19.46 35.75
C THR A 369 12.33 -18.91 36.15
N MET A 370 12.79 -17.84 35.50
CA MET A 370 14.04 -17.18 35.89
C MET A 370 13.97 -16.55 37.28
N ALA A 371 12.85 -15.91 37.63
CA ALA A 371 12.65 -15.34 38.96
C ALA A 371 12.61 -16.44 40.04
N GLU A 372 11.94 -17.56 39.75
CA GLU A 372 11.91 -18.73 40.64
C GLU A 372 13.32 -19.32 40.82
N GLY A 373 14.07 -19.51 39.73
CA GLY A 373 15.45 -20.00 39.78
C GLY A 373 16.39 -19.07 40.57
N SER A 374 16.25 -17.76 40.42
CA SER A 374 16.99 -16.78 41.23
C SER A 374 16.67 -16.90 42.72
N GLY A 375 15.40 -17.13 43.07
CA GLY A 375 14.97 -17.41 44.43
C GLY A 375 15.64 -18.65 45.02
N VAL A 376 15.65 -19.75 44.25
CA VAL A 376 16.32 -21.00 44.66
C VAL A 376 17.82 -20.79 44.88
N MET A 377 18.50 -20.06 43.99
CA MET A 377 19.93 -19.74 44.19
C MET A 377 20.17 -18.92 45.46
N LYS A 378 19.30 -17.95 45.76
CA LYS A 378 19.41 -17.15 46.99
C LYS A 378 19.23 -18.00 48.24
N ASP A 379 18.26 -18.91 48.23
CA ASP A 379 18.04 -19.82 49.36
C ASP A 379 19.18 -20.84 49.49
N MET A 380 19.73 -21.31 48.38
CA MET A 380 20.92 -22.17 48.37
C MET A 380 22.13 -21.44 48.96
N GLY A 381 22.32 -20.16 48.62
CA GLY A 381 23.38 -19.32 49.20
C GLY A 381 23.26 -19.16 50.72
N LYS A 382 22.04 -18.94 51.23
CA LYS A 382 21.78 -18.89 52.68
C LYS A 382 22.10 -20.21 53.37
N ARG A 383 21.67 -21.34 52.78
CA ARG A 383 21.97 -22.68 53.34
C ARG A 383 23.46 -22.96 53.35
N ALA A 384 24.21 -22.52 52.33
CA ALA A 384 25.66 -22.63 52.30
C ALA A 384 26.31 -21.81 53.43
N GLU A 385 25.83 -20.59 53.68
CA GLU A 385 26.28 -19.76 54.80
C GLU A 385 26.01 -20.42 56.16
N GLU A 386 24.80 -20.94 56.37
CA GLU A 386 24.42 -21.69 57.59
C GLU A 386 25.30 -22.92 57.80
N ILE A 387 25.62 -23.68 56.73
CA ILE A 387 26.54 -24.81 56.81
C ILE A 387 27.96 -24.33 57.17
N GLY A 388 28.40 -23.19 56.60
CA GLY A 388 29.67 -22.56 56.95
C GLY A 388 29.80 -22.26 58.45
N ASP A 389 28.75 -21.69 59.05
CA ASP A 389 28.69 -21.39 60.49
C ASP A 389 28.73 -22.66 61.36
N ILE A 390 28.02 -23.71 60.95
CA ILE A 390 28.04 -25.02 61.61
C ILE A 390 29.45 -25.60 61.56
N VAL A 391 30.08 -25.58 60.39
CA VAL A 391 31.45 -26.10 60.18
C VAL A 391 32.46 -25.33 61.03
N GLN A 392 32.33 -24.00 61.14
CA GLN A 392 33.15 -23.20 62.04
C GLN A 392 32.96 -23.62 63.51
N THR A 393 31.71 -23.86 63.93
CA THR A 393 31.40 -24.32 65.27
C THR A 393 32.02 -25.70 65.55
N ILE A 394 31.96 -26.63 64.60
CA ILE A 394 32.59 -27.95 64.71
C ILE A 394 34.11 -27.81 64.87
N ASN A 395 34.77 -26.95 64.11
CA ASN A 395 36.21 -26.69 64.26
C ASN A 395 36.56 -26.18 65.65
N VAL A 396 35.80 -25.23 66.19
CA VAL A 396 36.01 -24.73 67.57
C VAL A 396 35.81 -25.83 68.62
N ILE A 397 34.82 -26.71 68.42
CA ILE A 397 34.60 -27.86 69.31
C ILE A 397 35.75 -28.86 69.21
N ALA A 398 36.21 -29.17 67.99
CA ALA A 398 37.32 -30.08 67.75
C ALA A 398 38.62 -29.55 68.40
N ASP A 399 38.94 -28.26 68.23
CA ASP A 399 40.11 -27.63 68.86
C ASP A 399 40.03 -27.66 70.40
N ARG A 400 38.85 -27.36 70.97
CA ARG A 400 38.65 -27.46 72.43
C ARG A 400 38.76 -28.89 72.92
N THR A 401 38.24 -29.85 72.17
CA THR A 401 38.30 -31.27 72.51
C THR A 401 39.74 -31.77 72.45
N ASN A 402 40.51 -31.33 71.45
CA ASN A 402 41.94 -31.61 71.31
C ASN A 402 42.75 -31.03 72.50
N LEU A 403 42.45 -29.81 72.93
CA LEU A 403 43.08 -29.21 74.11
C LEU A 403 42.69 -29.92 75.42
N LEU A 404 41.42 -30.30 75.58
CA LEU A 404 40.93 -31.05 76.74
C LEU A 404 41.58 -32.43 76.82
N SER A 405 41.69 -33.13 75.69
CA SER A 405 42.32 -34.45 75.64
C SER A 405 43.82 -34.36 75.88
N LEU A 406 44.51 -33.34 75.37
CA LEU A 406 45.91 -33.09 75.69
C LEU A 406 46.12 -32.86 77.20
N ASN A 407 45.29 -32.04 77.83
CA ASN A 407 45.35 -31.82 79.28
C ASN A 407 45.08 -33.12 80.05
N ALA A 408 44.15 -33.97 79.58
CA ALA A 408 43.88 -35.27 80.17
C ALA A 408 45.05 -36.26 79.97
N SER A 409 45.71 -36.29 78.81
CA SER A 409 46.91 -37.09 78.56
C SER A 409 48.06 -36.67 79.49
N ILE A 410 48.25 -35.37 79.71
CA ILE A 410 49.26 -34.83 80.65
C ILE A 410 48.96 -35.27 82.09
N GLU A 411 47.72 -35.12 82.55
CA GLU A 411 47.35 -35.48 83.93
C GLU A 411 47.37 -37.01 84.14
N ALA A 412 47.03 -37.80 83.11
CA ALA A 412 47.17 -39.25 83.12
C ALA A 412 48.63 -39.71 83.20
N ALA A 413 49.55 -39.04 82.49
CA ALA A 413 50.99 -39.29 82.61
C ALA A 413 51.50 -38.93 84.02
N ARG A 414 50.92 -37.90 84.65
CA ARG A 414 51.27 -37.45 86.00
C ARG A 414 50.84 -38.42 87.10
N ALA A 415 49.77 -39.17 86.88
CA ALA A 415 49.26 -40.21 87.80
C ALA A 415 50.06 -41.53 87.76
N GLY A 416 51.08 -41.65 86.90
CA GLY A 416 51.95 -42.83 86.81
C GLY A 416 51.21 -44.10 86.39
N ASP A 417 51.50 -45.23 87.06
CA ASP A 417 50.93 -46.54 86.69
C ASP A 417 49.39 -46.61 86.79
N GLN A 418 48.78 -45.80 87.68
CA GLN A 418 47.32 -45.72 87.84
C GLN A 418 46.63 -44.95 86.69
N GLY A 419 47.38 -44.17 85.92
CA GLY A 419 46.88 -43.32 84.83
C GLY A 419 46.97 -43.94 83.43
N ARG A 420 47.62 -45.11 83.26
CA ARG A 420 47.89 -45.69 81.92
C ARG A 420 46.62 -45.93 81.09
N GLY A 421 45.52 -46.38 81.70
CA GLY A 421 44.26 -46.56 80.99
C GLY A 421 43.62 -45.25 80.53
N PHE A 422 43.75 -44.18 81.34
CA PHE A 422 43.23 -42.85 80.99
C PHE A 422 44.08 -42.17 79.92
N ALA A 423 45.40 -42.42 79.88
CA ALA A 423 46.29 -41.88 78.84
C ALA A 423 45.90 -42.40 77.45
N VAL A 424 45.58 -43.70 77.32
CA VAL A 424 45.15 -44.29 76.05
C VAL A 424 43.82 -43.68 75.58
N ILE A 425 42.86 -43.49 76.48
CA ILE A 425 41.58 -42.86 76.15
C ILE A 425 41.77 -41.40 75.72
N ALA A 426 42.65 -40.66 76.40
CA ALA A 426 42.93 -39.27 76.07
C ALA A 426 43.59 -39.12 74.68
N ASP A 427 44.53 -40.00 74.32
CA ASP A 427 45.13 -40.00 72.98
C ASP A 427 44.13 -40.39 71.88
N GLU A 428 43.21 -41.31 72.14
CA GLU A 428 42.13 -41.65 71.19
C GLU A 428 41.15 -40.47 70.98
N ILE A 429 40.79 -39.76 72.06
CA ILE A 429 39.97 -38.53 71.96
C ILE A 429 40.71 -37.45 71.17
N ARG A 430 42.03 -37.34 71.34
CA ARG A 430 42.88 -36.41 70.58
C ARG A 430 42.86 -36.72 69.08
N ALA A 431 43.08 -37.98 68.72
CA ALA A 431 43.02 -38.42 67.33
C ALA A 431 41.63 -38.21 66.71
N LEU A 432 40.56 -38.45 67.48
CA LEU A 432 39.19 -38.22 67.01
C LEU A 432 38.89 -36.73 66.79
N ALA A 433 39.42 -35.85 67.64
CA ALA A 433 39.29 -34.41 67.50
C ALA A 433 40.03 -33.88 66.25
N GLU A 434 41.26 -34.34 66.01
CA GLU A 434 42.03 -33.97 64.80
C GLU A 434 41.34 -34.45 63.51
N ARG A 435 40.78 -35.66 63.51
CA ARG A 435 39.96 -36.17 62.38
C ARG A 435 38.70 -35.34 62.18
N ALA A 436 38.02 -34.95 63.25
CA ALA A 436 36.82 -34.11 63.18
C ALA A 436 37.13 -32.72 62.61
N ALA A 437 38.24 -32.09 63.01
CA ALA A 437 38.69 -30.81 62.44
C ALA A 437 39.04 -30.93 60.95
N THR A 438 39.69 -32.02 60.56
CA THR A 438 40.03 -32.28 59.15
C THR A 438 38.77 -32.45 58.30
N ALA A 439 37.84 -33.29 58.75
CA ALA A 439 36.56 -33.51 58.07
C ALA A 439 35.73 -32.22 57.98
N ALA A 440 35.68 -31.42 59.04
CA ALA A 440 35.04 -30.11 59.03
C ALA A 440 35.71 -29.17 58.02
N SER A 441 37.04 -29.13 57.97
CA SER A 441 37.77 -28.33 56.97
C SER A 441 37.48 -28.75 55.53
N ASP A 442 37.25 -30.03 55.26
CA ASP A 442 36.92 -30.49 53.91
C ASP A 442 35.49 -30.13 53.51
N VAL A 443 34.53 -30.21 54.45
CA VAL A 443 33.18 -29.67 54.23
C VAL A 443 33.23 -28.15 54.00
N ALA A 444 34.08 -27.41 54.71
CA ALA A 444 34.24 -25.97 54.49
C ALA A 444 34.70 -25.62 53.06
N LYS A 445 35.51 -26.47 52.42
CA LYS A 445 36.00 -26.28 51.04
C LYS A 445 34.92 -26.56 50.00
N LEU A 446 33.94 -27.42 50.31
CA LEU A 446 32.83 -27.75 49.40
C LEU A 446 31.74 -26.69 49.37
N VAL A 447 31.60 -25.93 50.46
CA VAL A 447 30.49 -25.00 50.68
C VAL A 447 30.86 -23.55 50.36
N ARG A 448 32.15 -23.20 50.40
CA ARG A 448 32.70 -21.95 49.85
C ARG A 448 32.97 -22.10 48.37
#